data_AF-A0A9C6XBR6-F1
#
_entry.id   AF-A0A9C6XBR6-F1
#
_cell.length_a   1.000
_cell.length_b   1.000
_cell.length_c   1.000
_cell.angle_alpha   90.00
_cell.angle_beta   90.00
_cell.angle_gamma   90.00
#
_symmetry.space_group_name_H-M   'P 1'
#
loop_
_entity.id
_entity.type
_entity.pdbx_description
1 polymer ?
#
loop_
_entity_poly.entity_id
_entity_poly.type
_entity_poly.pdbx_seq_one_letter_code
_entity_poly.pdbx_strand_id
1 'polypeptide(L)'
;MRVFCAANTTPVTTLLSKEAKEQQLEARKALTAIFKSILFLGRQGLALRGHSSSGGNFEALLKLLSDYVPPLKKFLERKKKFTSHDIQNEMLQIAAHKILRSKLETIRENQTFSLIIDEASDESVKKQLSVSVRTVDEDLVATENFLGLYEVSSTTGEALTKIVEDALLRFQLPISSCRGQCYDAGSNMRGRVKGLQARLKELEPLALYVQCFNHSLNLALQDCAKKVPDAGVKILN
;
A
#
# COMPACT_ATOMS: atom_id res chain seq x y z
N MET A 1 -4.03 74.55 14.48
CA MET A 1 -4.75 73.36 13.99
C MET A 1 -3.72 72.27 13.71
N ARG A 2 -3.50 71.33 14.63
CA ARG A 2 -2.52 70.26 14.45
C ARG A 2 -3.17 69.14 13.64
N VAL A 3 -2.78 69.04 12.37
CA VAL A 3 -3.15 67.93 11.50
C VAL A 3 -2.35 66.72 11.96
N PHE A 4 -3.02 65.76 12.61
CA PHE A 4 -2.44 64.46 12.87
C PHE A 4 -2.32 63.72 11.52
N CYS A 5 -1.11 63.66 10.98
CA CYS A 5 -0.78 62.71 9.92
C CYS A 5 -0.87 61.30 10.52
N ALA A 6 -1.87 60.53 10.10
CA ALA A 6 -1.90 59.10 10.34
C ALA A 6 -0.66 58.49 9.70
N ALA A 7 0.24 57.95 10.51
CA ALA A 7 1.39 57.19 10.05
C ALA A 7 0.91 56.10 9.07
N ASN A 8 1.69 55.87 8.00
CA ASN A 8 1.53 54.77 7.05
C ASN A 8 1.38 53.44 7.80
N THR A 9 0.16 53.09 8.16
CA THR A 9 -0.16 51.85 8.87
C THR A 9 -0.52 50.84 7.80
N THR A 10 0.30 49.80 7.68
CA THR A 10 -0.01 48.63 6.85
C THR A 10 -1.43 48.16 7.15
N PRO A 11 -2.29 47.94 6.12
CA PRO A 11 -3.65 47.50 6.34
C PRO A 11 -3.71 46.24 7.19
N VAL A 12 -4.67 46.17 8.11
CA VAL A 12 -4.89 45.00 8.98
C VAL A 12 -5.06 43.72 8.16
N THR A 13 -5.68 43.80 6.99
CA THR A 13 -5.82 42.68 6.05
C THR A 13 -4.47 42.15 5.56
N THR A 14 -3.51 43.04 5.26
CA THR A 14 -2.16 42.66 4.86
C THR A 14 -1.41 41.97 6.01
N LEU A 15 -1.53 42.48 7.23
CA LEU A 15 -0.94 41.89 8.43
C LEU A 15 -1.50 40.48 8.71
N LEU A 16 -2.83 40.33 8.69
CA LEU A 16 -3.50 39.03 8.85
C LEU A 16 -3.08 38.04 7.76
N SER A 17 -2.95 38.49 6.51
CA SER A 17 -2.51 37.63 5.41
C SER A 17 -1.06 37.17 5.57
N LYS A 18 -0.19 38.02 6.11
CA LYS A 18 1.21 37.71 6.37
C LYS A 18 1.32 36.68 7.49
N GLU A 19 0.62 36.90 8.59
CA GLU A 19 0.61 35.99 9.73
C GLU A 19 0.02 34.62 9.35
N ALA A 20 -1.05 34.58 8.56
CA ALA A 20 -1.61 33.34 8.03
C ALA A 20 -0.59 32.55 7.18
N LYS A 21 0.20 33.24 6.34
CA LYS A 21 1.28 32.62 5.55
C LYS A 21 2.40 32.06 6.43
N GLU A 22 2.79 32.78 7.46
CA GLU A 22 3.81 32.33 8.42
C GLU A 22 3.33 31.08 9.18
N GLN A 23 2.09 31.09 9.68
CA GLN A 23 1.47 29.92 10.33
C GLN A 23 1.37 28.72 9.39
N GLN A 24 1.03 28.94 8.11
CA GLN A 24 1.01 27.87 7.10
C GLN A 24 2.40 27.29 6.87
N LEU A 25 3.45 28.13 6.82
CA LEU A 25 4.83 27.68 6.66
C LEU A 25 5.30 26.87 7.88
N GLU A 26 5.01 27.32 9.10
CA GLU A 26 5.30 26.56 10.32
C GLU A 26 4.60 25.19 10.32
N ALA A 27 3.31 25.16 9.98
CA ALA A 27 2.54 23.92 9.91
C ALA A 27 3.10 22.96 8.84
N ARG A 28 3.54 23.47 7.68
CA ARG A 28 4.19 22.66 6.64
C ARG A 28 5.50 22.04 7.12
N LYS A 29 6.32 22.80 7.87
CA LYS A 29 7.57 22.27 8.46
C LYS A 29 7.28 21.14 9.44
N ALA A 30 6.29 21.32 10.32
CA ALA A 30 5.87 20.27 11.27
C ALA A 30 5.33 19.02 10.56
N LEU A 31 4.42 19.18 9.59
CA LEU A 31 3.87 18.06 8.81
C LEU A 31 4.96 17.33 8.01
N THR A 32 5.94 18.06 7.47
CA THR A 32 7.08 17.45 6.77
C THR A 32 7.89 16.55 7.70
N ALA A 33 8.16 17.01 8.93
CA ALA A 33 8.86 16.19 9.93
C ALA A 33 8.05 14.94 10.30
N ILE A 34 6.73 15.07 10.43
CA ILE A 34 5.82 13.95 10.70
C ILE A 34 5.87 12.91 9.56
N PHE A 35 5.68 13.33 8.31
CA PHE A 35 5.74 12.44 7.15
C PHE A 35 7.12 11.77 7.02
N LYS A 36 8.20 12.52 7.18
CA LYS A 36 9.57 11.97 7.12
C LYS A 36 9.82 10.93 8.21
N SER A 37 9.25 11.12 9.40
CA SER A 37 9.35 10.15 10.49
C SER A 37 8.68 8.83 10.14
N ILE A 38 7.48 8.89 9.56
CA ILE A 38 6.75 7.71 9.08
C ILE A 38 7.54 7.00 7.98
N LEU A 39 8.02 7.75 6.98
CA LEU A 39 8.81 7.20 5.87
C LEU A 39 10.12 6.57 6.35
N PHE A 40 10.79 7.19 7.33
CA PHE A 40 12.00 6.66 7.93
C PHE A 40 11.72 5.32 8.61
N LEU A 41 10.72 5.25 9.49
CA LEU A 41 10.35 4.02 10.19
C LEU A 41 9.95 2.92 9.21
N GLY A 42 9.12 3.26 8.21
CA GLY A 42 8.73 2.33 7.15
C GLY A 42 9.91 1.79 6.35
N ARG A 43 10.87 2.66 5.99
CA ARG A 43 12.09 2.25 5.27
C ARG A 43 13.00 1.34 6.11
N GLN A 44 13.04 1.52 7.43
CA GLN A 44 13.82 0.68 8.34
C GLN A 44 13.09 -0.60 8.76
N GLY A 45 11.83 -0.79 8.35
CA GLY A 45 11.00 -1.92 8.81
C GLY A 45 10.66 -1.84 10.31
N LEU A 46 10.72 -0.64 10.91
CA LEU A 46 10.42 -0.43 12.32
C LEU A 46 8.91 -0.21 12.52
N ALA A 47 8.34 -0.93 13.47
CA ALA A 47 6.94 -0.73 13.86
C ALA A 47 6.71 0.71 14.30
N LEU A 48 5.67 1.38 13.76
CA LEU A 48 5.34 2.75 14.17
C LEU A 48 4.84 2.79 15.62
N ARG A 49 4.15 1.73 16.05
CA ARG A 49 3.42 1.62 17.31
C ARG A 49 3.99 0.48 18.16
N GLY A 50 3.94 0.67 19.48
CA GLY A 50 4.16 -0.41 20.43
C GLY A 50 2.87 -1.15 20.76
N HIS A 51 2.91 -2.03 21.75
CA HIS A 51 1.74 -2.76 22.25
C HIS A 51 0.76 -1.84 23.00
N SER A 52 1.24 -0.70 23.49
CA SER A 52 0.45 0.35 24.14
C SER A 52 0.12 1.49 23.17
N SER A 53 -0.95 2.23 23.49
CA SER A 53 -1.36 3.44 22.77
C SER A 53 -0.37 4.61 22.85
N SER A 54 0.62 4.52 23.75
CA SER A 54 1.70 5.49 23.96
C SER A 54 3.07 4.83 23.89
N GLY A 55 4.09 5.60 23.49
CA GLY A 55 5.49 5.16 23.53
C GLY A 55 5.97 4.32 22.34
N GLY A 56 5.22 4.29 21.24
CA GLY A 56 5.69 3.68 20.00
C GLY A 56 6.86 4.45 19.36
N ASN A 57 7.60 3.80 18.46
CA ASN A 57 8.78 4.39 17.80
C ASN A 57 8.45 5.73 17.10
N PHE A 58 7.24 5.86 16.55
CA PHE A 58 6.82 7.11 15.92
C PHE A 58 6.71 8.27 16.91
N GLU A 59 6.11 8.04 18.07
CA GLU A 59 5.98 9.08 19.10
C GLU A 59 7.35 9.45 19.68
N ALA A 60 8.20 8.44 19.94
CA ALA A 60 9.56 8.65 20.43
C ALA A 60 10.41 9.47 19.43
N LEU A 61 10.32 9.14 18.14
CA LEU A 61 11.02 9.87 17.08
C LEU A 61 10.52 11.32 16.97
N LEU A 62 9.22 11.55 17.06
CA LEU A 62 8.67 12.91 17.05
C LEU A 62 9.10 13.73 18.26
N LYS A 63 9.17 13.13 19.45
CA LYS A 63 9.71 13.79 20.65
C LYS A 63 11.16 14.20 20.44
N LEU A 64 12.00 13.30 19.97
CA LEU A 64 13.40 13.60 19.64
C LEU A 64 13.52 14.73 18.62
N LEU A 65 12.76 14.67 17.52
CA LEU A 65 12.80 15.71 16.49
C LEU A 65 12.24 17.04 16.97
N SER A 66 11.34 17.05 17.95
CA SER A 66 10.76 18.28 18.49
C SER A 66 11.79 19.16 19.21
N ASP A 67 12.88 18.58 19.71
CA ASP A 67 13.98 19.33 20.32
C ASP A 67 14.77 20.15 19.28
N TYR A 68 14.80 19.70 18.03
CA TYR A 68 15.53 20.33 16.93
C TYR A 68 14.62 21.10 15.96
N VAL A 69 13.31 20.86 15.98
CA VAL A 69 12.33 21.46 15.06
C VAL A 69 11.27 22.22 15.88
N PRO A 70 11.48 23.51 16.20
CA PRO A 70 10.54 24.29 17.01
C PRO A 70 9.09 24.30 16.49
N PRO A 71 8.84 24.40 15.16
CA PRO A 71 7.47 24.30 14.63
C PRO A 71 6.80 22.95 14.94
N LEU A 72 7.57 21.86 14.98
CA LEU A 72 7.04 20.53 15.33
C LEU A 72 6.65 20.49 16.81
N LYS A 73 7.50 21.00 17.70
CA LYS A 73 7.20 21.08 19.15
C LYS A 73 5.89 21.80 19.42
N LYS A 74 5.74 23.01 18.89
CA LYS A 74 4.50 23.81 18.96
C LYS A 74 3.30 23.09 18.36
N PHE A 75 3.51 22.27 17.34
CA PHE A 75 2.45 21.48 16.70
C PHE A 75 2.00 20.29 17.56
N LEU A 76 2.93 19.60 18.24
CA LEU A 76 2.65 18.46 19.11
C LEU A 76 1.94 18.84 20.41
N GLU A 77 2.05 20.11 20.83
CA GLU A 77 1.36 20.68 21.99
C GLU A 77 -0.12 21.02 21.70
N ARG A 78 -0.54 21.02 20.42
CA ARG A 78 -1.94 21.30 20.04
C ARG A 78 -2.88 20.19 20.51
N LYS A 79 -4.15 20.56 20.77
CA LYS A 79 -5.23 19.59 21.09
C LYS A 79 -5.46 18.58 19.98
N LYS A 80 -5.47 19.02 18.72
CA LYS A 80 -5.63 18.16 17.54
C LYS A 80 -4.25 17.84 16.95
N LYS A 81 -3.79 16.62 17.17
CA LYS A 81 -2.50 16.14 16.67
C LYS A 81 -2.71 15.29 15.43
N PHE A 82 -1.82 15.40 14.45
CA PHE A 82 -1.81 14.55 13.25
C PHE A 82 -1.02 13.26 13.50
N THR A 83 -1.21 12.69 14.68
CA THR A 83 -0.43 11.55 15.19
C THR A 83 -1.30 10.36 15.54
N SER A 84 -2.61 10.40 15.26
CA SER A 84 -3.50 9.26 15.48
C SER A 84 -3.12 8.09 14.57
N HIS A 85 -3.54 6.88 14.95
CA HIS A 85 -3.29 5.68 14.17
C HIS A 85 -3.91 5.75 12.77
N ASP A 86 -5.13 6.29 12.65
CA ASP A 86 -5.80 6.48 11.36
C ASP A 86 -4.98 7.37 10.42
N ILE A 87 -4.53 8.52 10.92
CA ILE A 87 -3.74 9.48 10.14
C ILE A 87 -2.39 8.87 9.76
N GLN A 88 -1.74 8.12 10.66
CA GLN A 88 -0.50 7.41 10.34
C GLN A 88 -0.71 6.40 9.20
N ASN A 89 -1.79 5.62 9.25
CA ASN A 89 -2.13 4.63 8.22
C ASN A 89 -2.43 5.32 6.88
N GLU A 90 -3.18 6.42 6.89
CA GLU A 90 -3.47 7.22 5.71
C GLU A 90 -2.19 7.78 5.08
N MET A 91 -1.29 8.36 5.88
CA MET A 91 0.00 8.87 5.42
C MET A 91 0.87 7.76 4.81
N LEU A 92 0.91 6.58 5.43
CA LEU A 92 1.60 5.40 4.91
C LEU A 92 1.01 4.96 3.57
N GLN A 93 -0.31 4.89 3.47
CA GLN A 93 -1.00 4.48 2.25
C GLN A 93 -0.75 5.45 1.10
N ILE A 94 -0.81 6.77 1.36
CA ILE A 94 -0.48 7.80 0.37
C ILE A 94 0.96 7.66 -0.11
N ALA A 95 1.90 7.45 0.82
CA ALA A 95 3.31 7.25 0.49
C ALA A 95 3.53 5.98 -0.35
N ALA A 96 2.97 4.85 0.08
CA ALA A 96 3.06 3.57 -0.62
C ALA A 96 2.49 3.67 -2.04
N HIS A 97 1.29 4.24 -2.19
CA HIS A 97 0.67 4.46 -3.49
C HIS A 97 1.52 5.37 -4.39
N LYS A 98 2.14 6.42 -3.85
CA LYS A 98 3.01 7.30 -4.63
C LYS A 98 4.26 6.57 -5.13
N ILE A 99 4.90 5.78 -4.27
CA ILE A 99 6.08 4.99 -4.63
C ILE A 99 5.72 3.95 -5.69
N LEU A 100 4.64 3.20 -5.48
CA LEU A 100 4.17 2.19 -6.44
C LEU A 100 3.79 2.82 -7.77
N ARG A 101 3.03 3.92 -7.78
CA ARG A 101 2.70 4.62 -9.04
C ARG A 101 3.93 5.04 -9.81
N SER A 102 4.96 5.56 -9.15
CA SER A 102 6.22 5.93 -9.79
C SER A 102 6.97 4.71 -10.33
N LYS A 103 7.06 3.62 -9.57
CA LYS A 103 7.68 2.38 -10.05
C LYS A 103 6.96 1.77 -11.26
N LEU A 104 5.64 1.92 -11.31
CA LEU A 104 4.79 1.38 -12.36
C LEU A 104 4.61 2.35 -13.53
N GLU A 105 5.34 3.48 -13.57
CA GLU A 105 5.34 4.41 -14.72
C GLU A 105 5.75 3.71 -16.01
N THR A 106 6.80 2.89 -15.97
CA THR A 106 7.31 2.18 -17.15
C THR A 106 6.27 1.24 -17.75
N ILE A 107 5.40 0.63 -16.92
CA ILE A 107 4.29 -0.21 -17.39
C ILE A 107 3.28 0.62 -18.18
N ARG A 108 3.04 1.86 -17.75
CA ARG A 108 2.08 2.76 -18.39
C ARG A 108 2.57 3.25 -19.75
N GLU A 109 3.87 3.20 -20.01
CA GLU A 109 4.52 3.66 -21.25
C GLU A 109 4.64 2.56 -22.33
N ASN A 110 3.71 1.60 -22.33
CA ASN A 110 3.57 0.47 -23.28
C ASN A 110 4.33 -0.82 -22.94
N GLN A 111 4.75 -1.04 -21.69
CA GLN A 111 5.20 -2.38 -21.28
C GLN A 111 4.03 -3.29 -20.91
N THR A 112 4.17 -4.57 -21.21
CA THR A 112 3.22 -5.60 -20.78
C THR A 112 3.56 -6.13 -19.40
N PHE A 113 2.56 -6.63 -18.68
CA PHE A 113 2.77 -7.24 -17.35
C PHE A 113 2.01 -8.55 -17.20
N SER A 114 2.35 -9.31 -16.16
CA SER A 114 1.60 -10.48 -15.71
C SER A 114 1.12 -10.29 -14.28
N LEU A 115 -0.04 -10.83 -13.95
CA LEU A 115 -0.61 -10.85 -12.61
C LEU A 115 -0.14 -12.08 -11.85
N ILE A 116 0.27 -11.89 -10.59
CA ILE A 116 0.50 -12.96 -9.62
C ILE A 116 -0.46 -12.72 -8.47
N ILE A 117 -1.33 -13.68 -8.20
CA ILE A 117 -2.41 -13.56 -7.23
C ILE A 117 -2.33 -14.73 -6.26
N ASP A 118 -2.52 -14.47 -4.98
CA ASP A 118 -2.55 -15.52 -3.96
C ASP A 118 -3.61 -15.23 -2.89
N GLU A 119 -4.25 -16.28 -2.39
CA GLU A 119 -5.21 -16.18 -1.28
C GLU A 119 -4.48 -16.48 0.03
N ALA A 120 -4.48 -15.52 0.95
CA ALA A 120 -3.94 -15.69 2.29
C ALA A 120 -5.06 -15.55 3.31
N SER A 121 -4.95 -16.23 4.46
CA SER A 121 -5.81 -15.99 5.62
C SER A 121 -4.98 -15.30 6.70
N ASP A 122 -5.52 -14.23 7.30
CA ASP A 122 -4.86 -13.55 8.41
C ASP A 122 -5.14 -14.23 9.76
N GLU A 123 -4.50 -13.73 10.83
CA GLU A 123 -4.65 -14.26 12.19
C GLU A 123 -6.09 -14.19 12.71
N SER A 124 -6.94 -13.35 12.12
CA SER A 124 -8.37 -13.23 12.43
C SER A 124 -9.24 -14.11 11.53
N VAL A 125 -8.64 -15.04 10.76
CA VAL A 125 -9.31 -15.95 9.81
C VAL A 125 -10.01 -15.17 8.68
N LYS A 126 -9.64 -13.92 8.46
CA LYS A 126 -10.14 -13.15 7.32
C LYS A 126 -9.31 -13.46 6.09
N LYS A 127 -10.00 -13.65 4.99
CA LYS A 127 -9.37 -13.94 3.70
C LYS A 127 -8.90 -12.65 3.05
N GLN A 128 -7.68 -12.68 2.54
CA GLN A 128 -7.03 -11.58 1.86
C GLN A 128 -6.49 -12.05 0.51
N LEU A 129 -6.60 -11.19 -0.49
CA LEU A 129 -6.04 -11.40 -1.81
C LEU A 129 -4.74 -10.62 -1.94
N SER A 130 -3.63 -11.32 -2.05
CA SER A 130 -2.35 -10.74 -2.44
C SER A 130 -2.36 -10.52 -3.94
N VAL A 131 -2.08 -9.29 -4.38
CA VAL A 131 -1.97 -8.95 -5.80
C VAL A 131 -0.60 -8.36 -6.07
N SER A 132 0.13 -8.97 -7.00
CA SER A 132 1.42 -8.50 -7.49
C SER A 132 1.43 -8.46 -9.01
N VAL A 133 2.27 -7.58 -9.56
CA VAL A 133 2.53 -7.52 -10.99
C VAL A 133 3.98 -7.86 -11.28
N ARG A 134 4.18 -8.66 -12.32
CA ARG A 134 5.49 -9.03 -12.83
C ARG A 134 5.71 -8.39 -14.19
N THR A 135 6.84 -7.70 -14.33
CA THR A 135 7.32 -7.13 -15.58
C THR A 135 8.65 -7.75 -15.95
N VAL A 136 9.01 -7.63 -17.23
CA VAL A 136 10.33 -8.01 -17.75
C VAL A 136 10.82 -6.81 -18.55
N ASP A 137 12.02 -6.34 -18.27
CA ASP A 137 12.64 -5.24 -19.01
C ASP A 137 13.34 -5.73 -20.29
N GLU A 138 13.96 -4.80 -21.02
CA GLU A 138 14.67 -5.09 -22.28
C GLU A 138 15.87 -6.02 -22.09
N ASP A 139 16.46 -6.03 -20.89
CA ASP A 139 17.58 -6.90 -20.50
C ASP A 139 17.10 -8.28 -20.01
N LEU A 140 15.80 -8.58 -20.17
CA LEU A 140 15.14 -9.81 -19.72
C LEU A 140 15.17 -10.01 -18.19
N VAL A 141 15.34 -8.93 -17.43
CA VAL A 141 15.31 -8.97 -15.98
C VAL A 141 13.87 -8.87 -15.50
N ALA A 142 13.41 -9.94 -14.84
CA ALA A 142 12.09 -9.97 -14.25
C ALA A 142 12.05 -9.16 -12.95
N THR A 143 11.08 -8.24 -12.85
CA THR A 143 10.81 -7.47 -11.63
C THR A 143 9.39 -7.73 -11.15
N GLU A 144 9.24 -7.97 -9.86
CA GLU A 144 7.94 -8.20 -9.21
C GLU A 144 7.63 -7.03 -8.28
N ASN A 145 6.46 -6.42 -8.47
CA ASN A 145 5.97 -5.32 -7.66
C ASN A 145 4.68 -5.75 -6.96
N PHE A 146 4.74 -5.82 -5.64
CA PHE A 146 3.59 -6.09 -4.80
C PHE A 146 2.67 -4.86 -4.75
N LEU A 147 1.41 -5.02 -5.18
CA LEU A 147 0.42 -3.94 -5.23
C LEU A 147 -0.30 -3.78 -3.89
N GLY A 148 -0.58 -4.89 -3.21
CA GLY A 148 -1.24 -4.87 -1.91
C GLY A 148 -1.90 -6.19 -1.52
N LEU A 149 -2.34 -6.21 -0.27
CA LEU A 149 -3.27 -7.20 0.28
C LEU A 149 -4.65 -6.55 0.37
N TYR A 150 -5.65 -7.23 -0.16
CA TYR A 150 -7.03 -6.74 -0.21
C TYR A 150 -7.94 -7.69 0.55
N GLU A 151 -8.64 -7.21 1.57
CA GLU A 151 -9.62 -8.01 2.31
C GLU A 151 -10.75 -8.45 1.37
N VAL A 152 -11.10 -9.73 1.44
CA VAL A 152 -12.09 -10.36 0.57
C VAL A 152 -13.29 -10.78 1.41
N SER A 153 -14.44 -10.15 1.16
CA SER A 153 -15.70 -10.54 1.82
C SER A 153 -16.33 -11.82 1.23
N SER A 154 -15.94 -12.19 0.01
CA SER A 154 -16.43 -13.38 -0.70
C SER A 154 -15.35 -13.92 -1.64
N THR A 155 -15.04 -15.21 -1.56
CA THR A 155 -14.03 -15.86 -2.42
C THR A 155 -14.55 -16.26 -3.79
N THR A 156 -15.70 -15.76 -4.22
CA THR A 156 -16.22 -16.05 -5.57
C THR A 156 -15.32 -15.43 -6.63
N GLY A 157 -15.20 -16.08 -7.80
CA GLY A 157 -14.40 -15.55 -8.91
C GLY A 157 -14.81 -14.12 -9.32
N GLU A 158 -16.09 -13.75 -9.15
CA GLU A 158 -16.57 -12.39 -9.41
C GLU A 158 -16.00 -11.36 -8.43
N ALA A 159 -16.08 -11.63 -7.13
CA ALA A 159 -15.57 -10.73 -6.10
C ALA A 159 -14.06 -10.54 -6.24
N LEU A 160 -13.34 -11.63 -6.51
CA LEU A 160 -11.90 -11.61 -6.78
C LEU A 160 -11.56 -10.78 -8.02
N THR A 161 -12.34 -10.92 -9.11
CA THR A 161 -12.13 -10.12 -10.33
C THR A 161 -12.29 -8.63 -10.05
N LYS A 162 -13.34 -8.23 -9.32
CA LYS A 162 -13.56 -6.82 -8.96
C LYS A 162 -12.42 -6.23 -8.13
N ILE A 163 -11.86 -7.01 -7.21
CA ILE A 163 -10.70 -6.59 -6.42
C ILE A 163 -9.48 -6.36 -7.32
N VAL A 164 -9.22 -7.28 -8.26
CA VAL A 164 -8.12 -7.15 -9.22
C VAL A 164 -8.32 -5.92 -10.12
N GLU A 165 -9.51 -5.70 -10.65
CA GLU A 165 -9.83 -4.51 -11.46
C GLU A 165 -9.63 -3.21 -10.66
N ASP A 166 -10.13 -3.14 -9.42
CA ASP A 166 -9.96 -1.98 -8.54
C ASP A 166 -8.49 -1.73 -8.18
N ALA A 167 -7.70 -2.80 -7.95
CA ALA A 167 -6.26 -2.68 -7.76
C ALA A 167 -5.57 -2.11 -9.01
N LEU A 168 -5.84 -2.65 -10.19
CA LEU A 168 -5.28 -2.18 -11.46
C LEU A 168 -5.65 -0.72 -11.74
N LEU A 169 -6.91 -0.33 -11.52
CA LEU A 169 -7.38 1.04 -11.69
C LEU A 169 -6.67 2.02 -10.75
N ARG A 170 -6.46 1.67 -9.47
CA ARG A 170 -5.75 2.52 -8.49
C ARG A 170 -4.32 2.86 -8.88
N PHE A 171 -3.67 1.94 -9.60
CA PHE A 171 -2.31 2.09 -10.11
C PHE A 171 -2.24 2.48 -11.59
N GLN A 172 -3.40 2.75 -12.22
CA GLN A 172 -3.51 3.13 -13.63
C GLN A 172 -2.87 2.10 -14.58
N LEU A 173 -3.01 0.82 -14.24
CA LEU A 173 -2.55 -0.28 -15.05
C LEU A 173 -3.69 -0.77 -15.94
N PRO A 174 -3.62 -0.58 -17.26
CA PRO A 174 -4.68 -1.04 -18.15
C PRO A 174 -4.64 -2.57 -18.24
N ILE A 175 -5.79 -3.21 -18.00
CA ILE A 175 -5.90 -4.67 -18.14
C ILE A 175 -5.54 -5.15 -19.55
N SER A 176 -5.70 -4.30 -20.56
CA SER A 176 -5.31 -4.58 -21.95
C SER A 176 -3.80 -4.80 -22.16
N SER A 177 -2.96 -4.42 -21.19
CA SER A 177 -1.51 -4.68 -21.19
C SER A 177 -1.15 -5.97 -20.44
N CYS A 178 -2.13 -6.67 -19.87
CA CYS A 178 -1.94 -7.94 -19.19
C CYS A 178 -1.67 -9.06 -20.20
N ARG A 179 -0.61 -9.85 -19.98
CA ARG A 179 -0.23 -10.99 -20.83
C ARG A 179 -0.15 -12.31 -20.07
N GLY A 180 -0.24 -12.27 -18.74
CA GLY A 180 -0.19 -13.45 -17.90
C GLY A 180 -1.03 -13.31 -16.64
N GLN A 181 -1.54 -14.42 -16.14
CA GLN A 181 -2.27 -14.53 -14.89
C GLN A 181 -1.81 -15.82 -14.16
N CYS A 182 -1.32 -15.68 -12.93
CA CYS A 182 -0.72 -16.78 -12.18
C CYS A 182 -1.30 -16.87 -10.77
N TYR A 183 -1.86 -18.02 -10.41
CA TYR A 183 -2.43 -18.30 -9.09
C TYR A 183 -2.75 -19.81 -8.93
N ASP A 184 -3.26 -20.21 -7.77
CA ASP A 184 -3.56 -21.61 -7.44
C ASP A 184 -4.65 -22.25 -8.34
N ALA A 185 -4.87 -23.55 -8.15
CA ALA A 185 -5.85 -24.31 -8.90
C ALA A 185 -7.23 -24.38 -8.20
N GLY A 186 -7.49 -23.51 -7.22
CA GLY A 186 -8.77 -23.44 -6.54
C GLY A 186 -9.92 -23.22 -7.52
N SER A 187 -11.09 -23.81 -7.25
CA SER A 187 -12.24 -23.76 -8.17
C SER A 187 -12.70 -22.33 -8.48
N ASN A 188 -12.64 -21.43 -7.49
CA ASN A 188 -12.95 -20.01 -7.67
C ASN A 188 -11.86 -19.24 -8.44
N MET A 189 -10.64 -19.76 -8.50
CA MET A 189 -9.50 -19.17 -9.18
C MET A 189 -9.42 -19.70 -10.62
N ARG A 190 -9.16 -21.00 -10.81
CA ARG A 190 -8.98 -21.69 -12.10
C ARG A 190 -10.30 -22.07 -12.80
N GLY A 191 -11.44 -21.88 -12.16
CA GLY A 191 -12.73 -22.31 -12.72
C GLY A 191 -12.97 -21.81 -14.15
N ARG A 192 -13.21 -22.73 -15.09
CA ARG A 192 -13.34 -22.44 -16.53
C ARG A 192 -14.56 -21.60 -16.93
N VAL A 193 -15.55 -21.47 -16.04
CA VAL A 193 -16.83 -20.80 -16.34
C VAL A 193 -17.06 -19.59 -15.43
N LYS A 194 -16.85 -19.73 -14.12
CA LYS A 194 -17.12 -18.68 -13.13
C LYS A 194 -15.90 -18.26 -12.32
N GLY A 195 -14.75 -18.89 -12.55
CA GLY A 195 -13.53 -18.59 -11.82
C GLY A 195 -12.90 -17.28 -12.29
N LEU A 196 -11.97 -16.77 -11.48
CA LEU A 196 -11.16 -15.60 -11.80
C LEU A 196 -10.49 -15.75 -13.18
N GLN A 197 -10.06 -16.96 -13.53
CA GLN A 197 -9.42 -17.25 -14.82
C GLN A 197 -10.30 -16.98 -16.01
N ALA A 198 -11.52 -17.51 -16.00
CA ALA A 198 -12.45 -17.31 -17.10
C ALA A 198 -12.75 -15.82 -17.27
N ARG A 199 -12.99 -15.13 -16.16
CA ARG A 199 -13.33 -13.69 -16.16
C ARG A 199 -12.18 -12.80 -16.64
N LEU A 200 -10.96 -13.00 -16.14
CA LEU A 200 -9.80 -12.26 -16.62
C LEU A 200 -9.49 -12.59 -18.09
N LYS A 201 -9.77 -13.82 -18.54
CA LYS A 201 -9.61 -14.21 -19.95
C LYS A 201 -10.66 -13.58 -20.86
N GLU A 202 -11.87 -13.37 -20.37
CA GLU A 202 -12.92 -12.61 -21.07
C GLU A 202 -12.53 -11.13 -21.22
N LEU A 203 -11.95 -10.53 -20.17
CA LEU A 203 -11.50 -9.15 -20.18
C LEU A 203 -10.24 -8.94 -21.05
N GLU A 204 -9.29 -9.86 -21.00
CA GLU A 204 -8.06 -9.83 -21.79
C GLU A 204 -7.72 -11.24 -22.32
N PRO A 205 -8.12 -11.55 -23.57
CA PRO A 205 -7.87 -12.85 -24.19
C PRO A 205 -6.39 -13.22 -24.34
N LEU A 206 -5.46 -12.25 -24.31
CA LEU A 206 -4.02 -12.52 -24.36
C LEU A 206 -3.42 -12.85 -22.99
N ALA A 207 -4.16 -12.68 -21.89
CA ALA A 207 -3.67 -13.05 -20.55
C ALA A 207 -3.63 -14.58 -20.39
N LEU A 208 -2.44 -15.18 -20.50
CA LEU A 208 -2.23 -16.62 -20.38
C LEU A 208 -2.25 -17.06 -18.91
N TYR A 209 -3.01 -18.12 -18.62
CA TYR A 209 -3.06 -18.69 -17.28
C TYR A 209 -1.91 -19.66 -17.03
N VAL A 210 -1.22 -19.47 -15.91
CA VAL A 210 -0.20 -20.36 -15.37
C VAL A 210 -0.61 -20.78 -13.96
N GLN A 211 -0.64 -22.08 -13.71
CA GLN A 211 -0.93 -22.60 -12.38
C GLN A 211 0.28 -22.39 -11.45
N CYS A 212 0.02 -22.03 -10.19
CA CYS A 212 1.07 -21.91 -9.18
C CYS A 212 1.80 -23.24 -8.97
N PHE A 213 3.07 -23.32 -9.38
CA PHE A 213 3.89 -24.52 -9.21
C PHE A 213 4.23 -24.81 -7.75
N ASN A 214 4.39 -23.78 -6.91
CA ASN A 214 4.64 -23.99 -5.48
C ASN A 214 3.48 -24.72 -4.82
N HIS A 215 2.25 -24.33 -5.14
CA HIS A 215 1.05 -25.00 -4.65
C HIS A 215 0.98 -26.45 -5.17
N SER A 216 1.22 -26.65 -6.47
CA SER A 216 1.26 -28.00 -7.08
C SER A 216 2.30 -28.91 -6.43
N LEU A 217 3.51 -28.38 -6.17
CA LEU A 217 4.59 -29.12 -5.51
C LEU A 217 4.21 -29.46 -4.07
N ASN A 218 3.67 -28.49 -3.32
CA ASN A 218 3.24 -28.72 -1.94
C ASN A 218 2.18 -29.83 -1.88
N LEU A 219 1.16 -29.79 -2.74
CA LEU A 219 0.14 -30.85 -2.81
C LEU A 219 0.75 -32.22 -3.13
N ALA A 220 1.67 -32.29 -4.09
CA ALA A 220 2.35 -33.54 -4.43
C ALA A 220 3.15 -34.10 -3.25
N LEU A 221 3.87 -33.24 -2.51
CA LEU A 221 4.62 -33.63 -1.32
C LEU A 221 3.70 -34.09 -0.18
N GLN A 222 2.58 -33.40 0.04
CA GLN A 222 1.58 -33.79 1.04
C GLN A 222 0.97 -35.16 0.71
N ASP A 223 0.64 -35.41 -0.55
CA ASP A 223 0.08 -36.70 -1.00
C ASP A 223 1.09 -37.84 -0.90
N CYS A 224 2.36 -37.57 -1.19
CA CYS A 224 3.44 -38.55 -0.96
C CYS A 224 3.62 -38.85 0.53
N ALA A 225 3.67 -37.83 1.38
CA ALA A 225 3.87 -37.99 2.83
C ALA A 225 2.73 -38.79 3.48
N LYS A 226 1.47 -38.55 3.10
CA LYS A 226 0.31 -39.31 3.59
C LYS A 226 0.38 -40.81 3.26
N LYS A 227 1.11 -41.18 2.20
CA LYS A 227 1.28 -42.57 1.76
C LYS A 227 2.48 -43.27 2.42
N VAL A 228 3.28 -42.57 3.21
CA VAL A 228 4.41 -43.15 3.96
C VAL A 228 4.01 -43.32 5.43
N PRO A 229 3.77 -44.55 5.91
CA PRO A 229 3.19 -44.79 7.23
C PRO A 229 4.05 -44.34 8.43
N ASP A 230 5.37 -44.16 8.27
CA ASP A 230 6.31 -43.78 9.35
C ASP A 230 6.78 -42.31 9.32
N ALA A 231 6.27 -41.50 8.39
CA ALA A 231 6.61 -40.08 8.36
C ALA A 231 5.76 -39.36 9.41
N GLY A 232 6.31 -39.14 10.61
CA GLY A 232 5.73 -38.33 11.70
C GLY A 232 5.57 -36.83 11.37
N VAL A 233 5.20 -36.51 10.13
CA VAL A 233 5.08 -35.16 9.59
C VAL A 233 3.63 -34.72 9.76
N LYS A 234 3.38 -33.91 10.79
CA LYS A 234 2.14 -33.11 10.85
C LYS A 234 2.22 -32.02 9.79
N ILE A 235 1.48 -32.20 8.70
CA ILE A 235 1.25 -31.17 7.70
C ILE A 235 0.30 -30.15 8.31
N LEU A 236 0.78 -28.92 8.54
CA LEU A 236 -0.05 -27.79 8.95
C LEU A 236 -0.74 -27.24 7.69
N ASN A 237 -2.07 -27.22 7.71
CA ASN A 237 -2.91 -26.48 6.76
C ASN A 237 -3.05 -25.03 7.21
#